data_AF-A0ABD3CBC3-F1
#
_entry.id   AF-A0ABD3CBC3-F1
#
_cell.length_a   1.000
_cell.length_b   1.000
_cell.length_c   1.000
_cell.angle_alpha   90.00
_cell.angle_beta   90.00
_cell.angle_gamma   90.00
#
_symmetry.space_group_name_H-M   'P 1'
#
loop_
_entity.id
_entity.type
_entity.pdbx_description
1 polymer ?
#
loop_
_entity_poly.entity_id
_entity_poly.type
_entity_poly.pdbx_seq_one_letter_code
_entity_poly.pdbx_strand_id
1 'polypeptide(L)' 'MKTRKGLALLDIVREVTMFVFKIKMPTGVRIRLLMKWLILYRLTLACNDKLQLGSLIAVFTRARAALVAADK' A
#
# COMPACT_ATOMS: atom_id res chain seq x y z
N MET A 1 -22.95 -6.24 6.28
CA MET A 1 -21.68 -6.13 5.53
C MET A 1 -21.70 -4.82 4.75
N LYS A 2 -20.91 -3.80 5.14
CA LYS A 2 -20.95 -2.45 4.52
C LYS A 2 -20.14 -2.45 3.21
N THR A 3 -20.65 -3.10 2.16
CA THR A 3 -19.89 -3.40 0.92
C THR A 3 -20.26 -2.50 -0.26
N ARG A 4 -20.41 -1.19 -0.05
CA ARG A 4 -20.39 -0.16 -1.12
C ARG A 4 -20.34 1.24 -0.50
N LYS A 5 -19.28 1.53 0.27
CA LYS A 5 -18.92 2.95 0.45
C LYS A 5 -18.25 3.37 -0.86
N GLY A 6 -18.77 4.40 -1.53
CA GLY A 6 -18.14 5.03 -2.69
C GLY A 6 -16.86 5.76 -2.26
N LEU A 7 -15.90 5.01 -1.73
CA LEU A 7 -14.61 5.52 -1.28
C LEU A 7 -13.77 5.73 -2.53
N ALA A 8 -13.28 6.96 -2.69
CA ALA A 8 -12.26 7.22 -3.68
C ALA A 8 -11.02 6.38 -3.34
N LEU A 9 -10.37 5.82 -4.37
CA LEU A 9 -9.15 5.05 -4.18
C LEU A 9 -8.08 5.87 -3.43
N LEU A 10 -8.06 7.18 -3.66
CA LEU A 10 -7.19 8.13 -2.99
C LEU A 10 -7.34 8.12 -1.46
N ASP A 11 -8.57 8.07 -0.97
CA ASP A 11 -8.86 8.08 0.46
C ASP A 11 -8.40 6.79 1.12
N ILE A 12 -8.67 5.65 0.47
CA ILE A 12 -8.20 4.33 0.89
C ILE A 12 -6.67 4.32 0.96
N VAL A 13 -6.00 4.82 -0.09
CA VAL A 13 -4.53 4.87 -0.14
C VAL A 13 -4.00 5.73 1.00
N ARG A 14 -4.57 6.92 1.26
CA ARG A 14 -4.14 7.78 2.37
C ARG A 14 -4.26 7.11 3.72
N GLU A 15 -5.43 6.54 4.02
CA GLU A 15 -5.73 5.94 5.32
C GLU A 15 -4.84 4.72 5.57
N VAL A 16 -4.63 3.88 4.56
CA VAL A 16 -3.74 2.73 4.66
C VAL A 16 -2.28 3.16 4.84
N THR A 17 -1.83 4.24 4.18
CA THR A 17 -0.46 4.74 4.38
C THR A 17 -0.27 5.22 5.83
N MET A 18 -1.25 5.93 6.41
CA MET A 18 -1.21 6.32 7.82
C MET A 18 -1.22 5.13 8.77
N PHE A 19 -1.95 4.07 8.42
CA PHE A 19 -1.98 2.82 9.20
C PHE A 19 -0.61 2.13 9.20
N VAL A 20 0.07 2.07 8.05
CA VAL A 20 1.43 1.51 7.94
C VAL A 20 2.44 2.23 8.84
N PHE A 21 2.30 3.56 9.02
CA PHE A 21 3.16 4.32 9.94
C PHE A 21 2.94 3.99 11.41
N LYS A 22 1.74 3.57 11.81
CA LYS A 22 1.42 3.19 13.19
C LYS A 22 1.93 1.79 13.55
N ILE A 23 2.15 0.92 12.57
CA ILE A 23 2.62 -0.45 12.80
C ILE A 23 4.14 -0.44 13.03
N LYS A 24 4.59 -1.16 14.06
CA LYS A 24 6.02 -1.46 14.24
C LYS A 24 6.46 -2.48 13.18
N MET A 25 7.12 -2.01 12.13
CA MET A 25 7.76 -2.83 11.09
C MET A 25 9.26 -2.50 10.99
N PRO A 26 10.10 -3.43 10.50
CA PRO A 26 11.51 -3.16 10.25
C PRO A 26 11.69 -1.99 9.27
N THR A 27 12.61 -1.07 9.58
CA THR A 27 12.81 0.20 8.86
C THR A 27 13.03 0.00 7.35
N GLY A 28 13.79 -1.03 6.96
CA GLY A 28 14.05 -1.32 5.55
C GLY A 28 12.81 -1.77 4.76
N VAL A 29 11.91 -2.54 5.38
CA VAL A 29 10.64 -2.94 4.76
C VAL A 29 9.70 -1.74 4.67
N ARG A 30 9.66 -0.92 5.73
CA ARG A 30 8.82 0.30 5.80
C ARG A 30 9.18 1.30 4.71
N ILE A 31 10.47 1.61 4.53
CA ILE A 31 10.95 2.55 3.50
C ILE A 31 10.58 2.05 2.10
N ARG A 32 10.81 0.75 1.81
CA ARG A 32 10.45 0.17 0.52
C ARG A 32 8.95 0.20 0.25
N LEU A 33 8.13 0.02 1.29
CA LEU A 33 6.68 0.20 1.19
C LEU A 33 6.38 1.65 0.82
N LEU A 34 6.75 2.61 1.65
CA LEU A 34 6.45 4.03 1.44
C LEU A 34 6.91 4.56 0.08
N MET A 35 8.10 4.13 -0.38
CA MET A 35 8.62 4.53 -1.69
C MET A 35 7.77 4.00 -2.84
N LYS A 36 7.34 2.72 -2.79
CA LYS A 36 6.43 2.15 -3.81
C LYS A 36 5.06 2.81 -3.79
N TRP A 37 4.60 3.28 -2.63
CA TRP A 37 3.34 3.97 -2.46
C TRP A 37 3.35 5.38 -3.04
N LEU A 38 4.42 6.14 -2.81
CA LEU A 38 4.59 7.48 -3.38
C LEU A 38 4.60 7.45 -4.92
N ILE A 39 5.24 6.44 -5.50
CA ILE A 39 5.24 6.22 -6.96
C ILE A 39 3.82 5.92 -7.47
N LEU A 40 3.09 5.04 -6.77
CA LEU A 40 1.70 4.71 -7.10
C LEU A 40 0.79 5.93 -7.05
N TYR A 41 0.93 6.77 -6.01
CA TYR A 41 0.15 7.99 -5.83
C TYR A 41 0.38 8.99 -6.96
N ARG A 42 1.63 9.12 -7.44
CA ARG A 42 1.95 9.98 -8.60
C ARG A 42 1.38 9.41 -9.90
N LEU A 43 1.36 8.08 -10.05
CA LEU A 43 0.79 7.42 -11.23
C LEU A 43 -0.74 7.50 -11.30
N THR A 44 -1.43 7.68 -10.16
CA THR A 44 -2.91 7.82 -10.06
C THR A 44 -3.49 8.92 -10.92
N LEU A 45 -2.69 9.96 -11.19
CA LEU A 45 -3.11 11.06 -12.05
C LEU A 45 -3.20 10.65 -13.53
N ALA A 46 -2.65 9.49 -13.90
CA ALA A 46 -2.55 9.02 -15.28
C ALA A 46 -2.97 7.54 -15.48
N CYS A 47 -3.48 6.85 -14.46
CA CYS A 47 -3.78 5.41 -14.52
C CYS A 47 -5.18 5.07 -14.00
N ASN A 48 -5.73 3.95 -14.52
CA ASN A 48 -7.02 3.40 -14.13
C ASN A 48 -6.98 2.80 -12.71
N ASP A 49 -7.98 3.10 -11.89
CA ASP A 49 -8.13 2.61 -10.51
C ASP A 49 -7.94 1.10 -10.35
N LYS A 50 -8.40 0.30 -11.33
CA LYS A 50 -8.29 -1.17 -11.28
C LYS A 50 -6.83 -1.65 -11.28
N LEU A 51 -5.98 -1.05 -12.11
CA LEU A 51 -4.56 -1.40 -12.19
C LEU A 51 -3.81 -0.98 -10.93
N GLN A 52 -4.19 0.16 -10.37
CA GLN A 52 -3.60 0.67 -9.15
C GLN A 52 -3.94 -0.19 -7.93
N LEU A 53 -5.19 -0.66 -7.84
CA LEU A 53 -5.59 -1.63 -6.82
C LEU A 53 -4.80 -2.95 -6.93
N GLY A 54 -4.58 -3.46 -8.14
CA GLY A 54 -3.74 -4.64 -8.35
C GLY A 54 -2.29 -4.43 -7.91
N SER A 55 -1.71 -3.27 -8.25
CA SER A 55 -0.36 -2.90 -7.84
C SER A 55 -0.25 -2.73 -6.32
N LEU A 56 -1.26 -2.16 -5.68
CA LEU A 56 -1.37 -2.01 -4.23
C LEU A 56 -1.26 -3.36 -3.50
N ILE A 57 -2.03 -4.34 -3.95
CA ILE A 57 -2.04 -5.70 -3.41
C ILE A 57 -0.66 -6.35 -3.59
N ALA A 58 -0.03 -6.17 -4.75
CA ALA A 58 1.29 -6.72 -5.03
C ALA A 58 2.39 -6.12 -4.13
N VAL A 59 2.33 -4.83 -3.81
CA VAL A 59 3.29 -4.17 -2.91
C VAL A 59 3.19 -4.75 -1.50
N PHE A 60 1.97 -4.91 -0.97
CA PHE A 60 1.77 -5.53 0.34
C PHE A 60 2.16 -7.00 0.39
N THR A 61 1.90 -7.74 -0.68
CA THR A 61 2.28 -9.16 -0.77
C THR A 61 3.80 -9.31 -0.71
N ARG A 62 4.54 -8.47 -1.43
CA ARG A 62 6.01 -8.42 -1.35
C ARG A 62 6.51 -7.99 0.02
N ALA A 63 5.83 -7.04 0.66
CA ALA A 63 6.18 -6.61 2.00
C ALA A 63 6.01 -7.73 3.03
N ARG A 64 4.91 -8.48 2.96
CA ARG A 64 4.67 -9.67 3.79
C ARG A 64 5.78 -10.70 3.58
N ALA A 65 6.14 -11.00 2.33
CA ALA A 65 7.24 -11.92 2.04
C ALA A 65 8.57 -11.42 2.65
N ALA A 66 8.85 -10.12 2.57
CA ALA A 66 10.05 -9.53 3.15
C ALA A 66 10.04 -9.52 4.69
N LEU A 67 8.87 -9.42 5.33
CA LEU A 67 8.72 -9.54 6.78
C LEU A 67 8.98 -10.98 7.23
N VAL A 68 8.37 -11.98 6.56
CA VAL A 68 8.58 -13.40 6.86
C VAL A 68 10.04 -13.81 6.64
N ALA A 69 10.71 -13.26 5.63
CA ALA A 69 12.13 -13.51 5.40
C ALA A 69 13.05 -12.84 6.43
N ALA A 70 12.61 -11.78 7.11
CA ALA A 70 13.37 -11.09 8.16
C ALA A 70 13.12 -11.65 9.56
N ASP A 71 12.14 -12.55 9.71
CA ASP A 71 11.80 -13.26 10.94
C ASP A 71 12.49 -14.64 11.05
N LYS A 72 13.21 -15.03 9.98
CA LYS A 72 14.14 -16.17 9.98
C LYS A 72 15.56 -15.68 10.23
#